data_AF-A0AAD4SEB0-F1
#
_entry.id   AF-A0AAD4SEB0-F1
#
_cell.length_a   1.000
_cell.length_b   1.000
_cell.length_c   1.000
_cell.angle_alpha   90.00
_cell.angle_beta   90.00
_cell.angle_gamma   90.00
#
_symmetry.space_group_name_H-M   'P 1'
#
loop_
_entity.id
_entity.type
_entity.pdbx_description
1 polymer ?
#
loop_
_entity_poly.entity_id
_entity_poly.type
_entity_poly.pdbx_seq_one_letter_code
_entity_poly.pdbx_strand_id
1 'polypeptide(L)' 'MIDLLGRAGKLNEAEKLVDAMPFDPGSIGWAALLGACRTHGNVELGVKAAFSLNLTMLLHI' A
#
# COMPACT_ATOMS: atom_id res chain seq x y z
N MET A 1 -10.55 -0.66 -2.39
CA MET A 1 -10.12 -0.03 -3.66
C MET A 1 -8.64 -0.26 -3.93
N ILE A 2 -7.75 -0.03 -2.96
CA ILE A 2 -6.32 -0.37 -3.06
C ILE A 2 -6.12 -1.85 -3.46
N ASP A 3 -6.78 -2.79 -2.76
CA ASP A 3 -6.72 -4.23 -3.09
C ASP A 3 -7.17 -4.54 -4.53
N LEU A 4 -8.23 -3.89 -5.02
CA LEU A 4 -8.74 -4.09 -6.39
C LEU A 4 -7.75 -3.60 -7.45
N LEU A 5 -7.21 -2.39 -7.29
CA LEU A 5 -6.20 -1.84 -8.20
C LEU A 5 -4.92 -2.65 -8.15
N GLY A 6 -4.50 -3.06 -6.95
CA GLY A 6 -3.33 -3.89 -6.73
C GLY A 6 -3.42 -5.24 -7.45
N ARG A 7 -4.53 -5.97 -7.30
CA ARG A 7 -4.76 -7.25 -8.00
C ARG A 7 -4.86 -7.10 -9.53
N ALA A 8 -5.29 -5.94 -10.00
CA ALA A 8 -5.33 -5.63 -11.42
C ALA A 8 -3.97 -5.22 -12.02
N GLY A 9 -2.89 -5.20 -11.22
CA GLY A 9 -1.57 -4.72 -11.65
C GLY A 9 -1.47 -3.21 -11.81
N LYS A 10 -2.51 -2.46 -11.41
CA LYS A 10 -2.61 -0.99 -11.51
C LYS A 10 -1.94 -0.32 -10.32
N LEU A 11 -0.65 -0.59 -10.16
CA LEU A 11 0.12 -0.16 -8.99
C LEU A 11 0.27 1.36 -8.90
N ASN A 12 0.45 2.05 -10.03
CA ASN A 12 0.55 3.51 -10.05
C ASN A 12 -0.77 4.18 -9.63
N GLU A 13 -1.91 3.63 -10.05
CA GLU A 13 -3.22 4.11 -9.60
C GLU A 13 -3.46 3.80 -8.12
N ALA A 14 -3.01 2.63 -7.65
CA ALA A 14 -3.11 2.26 -6.24
C ALA A 14 -2.27 3.21 -5.37
N GLU A 15 -1.06 3.57 -5.80
CA GLU A 15 -0.22 4.56 -5.13
C GLU A 15 -0.87 5.95 -5.12
N LYS A 16 -1.32 6.45 -6.28
CA LYS A 16 -2.01 7.75 -6.35
C LYS A 16 -3.24 7.82 -5.46
N LEU A 17 -4.00 6.72 -5.36
CA LEU A 17 -5.15 6.65 -4.47
C LEU A 17 -4.75 6.77 -3.00
N VAL A 18 -3.65 6.13 -2.61
CA VAL A 18 -3.09 6.20 -1.26
C VAL A 18 -2.56 7.60 -0.96
N ASP A 19 -1.78 8.19 -1.87
CA ASP A 19 -1.22 9.54 -1.70
C ASP A 19 -2.30 10.63 -1.70
N ALA A 20 -3.45 10.40 -2.35
CA ALA A 20 -4.59 11.33 -2.37
C ALA A 20 -5.52 11.22 -1.15
N MET A 21 -5.31 10.21 -0.28
CA MET A 21 -6.18 9.98 0.86
C MET A 21 -5.88 11.02 1.96
N PRO A 22 -6.90 11.74 2.49
CA PRO A 22 -6.68 12.74 3.55
C PRO A 22 -6.42 12.12 4.93
N PHE A 23 -6.38 10.78 5.02
CA PHE A 23 -6.16 9.99 6.22
C PHE A 23 -5.30 8.77 5.89
N ASP A 24 -4.72 8.13 6.91
CA ASP A 24 -3.92 6.93 6.71
C ASP A 24 -4.78 5.76 6.19
N PRO A 25 -4.35 5.04 5.13
CA PRO A 25 -5.04 3.85 4.63
C PRO A 25 -5.21 2.72 5.66
N GLY A 26 -4.51 2.79 6.79
CA GLY A 26 -4.47 1.77 7.81
C GLY A 26 -3.59 0.58 7.42
N SER A 27 -3.38 -0.31 8.38
CA SER A 27 -2.58 -1.53 8.19
C SER A 27 -3.10 -2.41 7.04
N ILE A 28 -4.42 -2.53 6.90
CA ILE A 28 -5.05 -3.31 5.81
C ILE A 28 -4.76 -2.67 4.44
N GLY A 29 -4.83 -1.34 4.33
CA GLY A 29 -4.55 -0.63 3.08
C GLY A 29 -3.11 -0.81 2.62
N TRP A 30 -2.15 -0.60 3.53
CA TRP A 30 -0.72 -0.78 3.26
C TRP A 30 -0.35 -2.24 3.00
N ALA A 31 -0.92 -3.20 3.73
CA ALA A 31 -0.70 -4.62 3.49
C ALA A 31 -1.22 -5.07 2.11
N ALA A 32 -2.37 -4.55 1.67
CA ALA A 32 -2.90 -4.83 0.33
C ALA A 32 -1.98 -4.28 -0.76
N LEU A 33 -1.47 -3.05 -0.60
CA LEU A 33 -0.53 -2.45 -1.55
C LEU A 33 0.80 -3.23 -1.60
N LEU A 34 1.35 -3.60 -0.44
CA LEU A 34 2.57 -4.39 -0.33
C LEU A 34 2.41 -5.76 -1.01
N GLY A 35 1.29 -6.44 -0.79
CA GLY A 35 0.97 -7.72 -1.44
C GLY A 35 0.93 -7.59 -2.96
N ALA A 36 0.29 -6.54 -3.47
CA ALA A 36 0.24 -6.27 -4.90
C ALA A 36 1.63 -5.97 -5.49
N CYS A 37 2.45 -5.18 -4.79
CA CYS A 37 3.83 -4.88 -5.19
C CYS A 37 4.68 -6.15 -5.29
N ARG A 38 4.52 -7.07 -4.34
CA ARG A 38 5.18 -8.38 -4.36
C ARG A 38 4.74 -9.23 -5.56
N THR A 39 3.45 -9.23 -5.88
CA THR A 39 2.90 -10.02 -7.01
C THR A 39 3.34 -9.47 -8.37
N HIS A 40 3.41 -8.15 -8.53
CA HIS A 40 3.70 -7.50 -9.80
C HIS A 40 5.16 -7.02 -9.94
N GLY A 41 6.00 -7.26 -8.94
CA GLY A 41 7.45 -7.01 -9.00
C GLY A 41 7.88 -5.55 -8.82
N ASN A 42 7.03 -4.68 -8.27
CA ASN A 42 7.41 -3.29 -8.00
C ASN A 42 8.06 -3.17 -6.62
N VAL A 43 9.38 -3.34 -6.58
CA VAL A 43 10.15 -3.37 -5.33
C VAL A 43 10.15 -2.02 -4.63
N GLU A 44 10.27 -0.91 -5.37
CA GLU A 44 10.35 0.44 -4.79
C GLU A 44 9.07 0.81 -4.04
N LEU A 45 7.91 0.62 -4.69
CA LEU A 45 6.62 0.83 -4.05
C LEU A 45 6.36 -0.15 -2.91
N GLY A 46 6.85 -1.40 -3.04
CA GLY A 46 6.80 -2.39 -1.97
C GLY A 46 7.56 -1.95 -0.72
N VAL A 47 8.75 -1.37 -0.87
CA VAL A 47 9.52 -0.83 0.27
C VAL A 47 8.79 0.34 0.93
N LYS A 48 8.23 1.27 0.14
CA LYS A 48 7.40 2.39 0.65
C LYS A 48 6.21 1.86 1.45
N ALA A 49 5.47 0.90 0.90
CA ALA A 49 4.31 0.29 1.56
C ALA A 49 4.68 -0.46 2.86
N ALA A 50 5.80 -1.20 2.86
CA ALA A 50 6.27 -1.92 4.04
C ALA A 50 6.72 -0.96 5.16
N PHE A 51 7.39 0.14 4.80
CA PHE A 51 7.80 1.16 5.77
C PHE A 51 6.59 1.83 6.42
N SER A 52 5.59 2.24 5.64
CA SER A 52 4.35 2.81 6.17
C SER A 52 3.58 1.81 7.04
N LEU A 53 3.46 0.55 6.62
CA LEU A 53 2.79 -0.49 7.40
C LEU A 53 3.40 -0.68 8.79
N ASN A 54 4.74 -0.65 8.88
CA ASN A 54 5.45 -0.80 10.16
C ASN A 54 5.21 0.43 11.07
N LEU A 55 5.12 1.62 10.48
CA LEU A 55 4.83 2.85 11.22
C LEU A 55 3.41 2.87 11.80
N THR A 56 2.41 2.44 11.01
CA THR A 56 1.01 2.35 11.46
C THR A 56 0.86 1.33 12.61
N MET A 57 1.66 0.26 12.64
CA MET A 57 1.61 -0.74 13.71
C MET A 57 2.15 -0.20 15.06
N LEU A 58 3.12 0.72 15.03
CA LEU A 58 3.68 1.36 16.22
C LEU A 58 2.75 2.44 16.82
N LEU A 59 1.89 3.06 16.01
CA LEU A 59 0.93 4.07 16.46
C LEU A 59 -0.27 3.48 17.22
N HIS A 60 -0.46 2.16 17.17
CA HIS A 60 -1.57 1.46 17.80
C HIS A 60 -1.16 0.61 19.02
N ILE A 61 0.07 0.76 19.52
CA ILE A 61 0.57 0.13 20.77
C ILE A 61 0.88 1.18 21.82
#